data_AF-A0A5B8N813-F1
#
_entry.id   AF-A0A5B8N813-F1
#
_cell.length_a   1.000
_cell.length_b   1.000
_cell.length_c   1.000
_cell.angle_alpha   90.00
_cell.angle_beta   90.00
_cell.angle_gamma   90.00
#
_symmetry.space_group_name_H-M   'P 1'
#
loop_
_entity.id
_entity.type
_entity.pdbx_description
1 polymer ?
#
loop_
_entity_poly.entity_id
_entity_poly.type
_entity_poly.pdbx_seq_one_letter_code
_entity_poly.pdbx_strand_id
1 'polypeptide(L)'
;MKTQQLFSIVVAALFSGLAMAAPAQDSAQEQSPFAAVPFLEPQPLQELIALDDGEFLRRLFDARQGSRLVDRLFPAELTIFPLSHGFAGAQDACLRMRTPQACRLYLHDLVTINEDKLQQNRVLSNPFAPAR
;
A
#
# COMPACT_ATOMS: atom_id res chain seq x y z
N MET A 1 -7.80 -58.34 11.12
CA MET A 1 -8.98 -59.15 10.71
C MET A 1 -10.16 -58.17 10.70
N LYS A 2 -10.60 -57.55 9.61
CA LYS A 2 -11.14 -57.96 8.28
C LYS A 2 -12.52 -58.64 8.34
N THR A 3 -13.56 -57.83 8.08
CA THR A 3 -14.87 -58.13 7.42
C THR A 3 -15.67 -56.80 7.46
N GLN A 4 -15.91 -56.03 6.38
CA GLN A 4 -16.80 -56.25 5.20
C GLN A 4 -18.08 -56.98 5.58
N GLN A 5 -19.30 -56.57 5.23
CA GLN A 5 -19.89 -55.61 4.30
C GLN A 5 -21.39 -55.57 4.65
N LEU A 6 -22.14 -54.54 4.26
CA LEU A 6 -23.49 -54.69 3.68
C LEU A 6 -23.95 -53.35 3.09
N PHE A 7 -24.06 -53.34 1.77
CA PHE A 7 -24.69 -52.29 0.97
C PHE A 7 -26.22 -52.35 1.17
N SER A 8 -26.87 -51.19 1.25
CA SER A 8 -28.23 -51.06 0.72
C SER A 8 -28.52 -49.64 0.27
N ILE A 9 -29.07 -49.59 -0.94
CA ILE A 9 -29.32 -48.45 -1.82
C ILE A 9 -30.53 -47.66 -1.34
N VAL A 10 -30.44 -46.32 -1.30
CA VAL A 10 -31.55 -45.46 -1.73
C VAL A 10 -30.96 -44.26 -2.48
N VAL A 11 -31.00 -44.35 -3.82
CA VAL A 11 -30.89 -43.18 -4.69
C VAL A 11 -32.24 -42.48 -4.63
N ALA A 12 -32.34 -41.41 -3.85
CA ALA A 12 -33.44 -40.47 -3.93
C ALA A 12 -32.93 -39.21 -4.62
N ALA A 13 -33.15 -39.15 -5.93
CA ALA A 13 -33.05 -37.92 -6.69
C ALA A 13 -34.08 -36.92 -6.14
N LEU A 14 -33.59 -35.84 -5.54
CA LEU A 14 -34.36 -34.62 -5.34
C LEU A 14 -33.64 -33.51 -6.12
N PHE A 15 -34.07 -33.36 -7.37
CA PHE A 15 -33.92 -32.13 -8.15
C PHE A 15 -34.74 -31.04 -7.45
N SER A 16 -34.12 -30.38 -6.48
CA SER A 16 -34.65 -29.16 -5.88
C SER A 16 -33.68 -28.04 -6.19
N GLY A 17 -34.10 -27.17 -7.10
CA GLY A 17 -33.49 -25.91 -7.52
C GLY A 17 -32.07 -25.63 -7.03
N LEU A 18 -31.08 -25.83 -7.90
CA LEU A 18 -29.81 -25.13 -7.81
C LEU A 18 -30.09 -23.64 -8.09
N ALA A 19 -30.59 -22.92 -7.08
CA ALA A 19 -30.29 -21.52 -6.94
C ALA A 19 -28.76 -21.45 -6.83
N MET A 20 -28.12 -21.07 -7.92
CA MET A 20 -26.74 -20.61 -7.93
C MET A 20 -26.71 -19.36 -7.05
N ALA A 21 -26.63 -19.55 -5.73
CA ALA A 21 -26.16 -18.53 -4.82
C ALA A 21 -24.68 -18.35 -5.16
N ALA A 22 -24.41 -17.51 -6.15
CA ALA A 22 -23.08 -16.96 -6.32
C ALA A 22 -22.66 -16.43 -4.94
N PRO A 23 -21.51 -16.85 -4.38
CA PRO A 23 -21.01 -16.19 -3.21
C PRO A 23 -20.88 -14.73 -3.61
N ALA A 24 -21.67 -13.87 -2.95
CA ALA A 24 -21.43 -12.45 -2.96
C ALA A 24 -20.00 -12.31 -2.46
N GLN A 25 -19.07 -12.11 -3.38
CA GLN A 25 -17.72 -11.72 -3.07
C GLN A 25 -17.88 -10.31 -2.50
N ASP A 26 -18.11 -10.24 -1.19
CA ASP A 26 -17.72 -9.08 -0.40
C ASP A 26 -16.25 -8.88 -0.74
N SER A 27 -16.02 -8.01 -1.72
CA SER A 27 -14.72 -7.50 -2.04
C SER A 27 -14.40 -6.64 -0.83
N ALA A 28 -13.90 -7.29 0.23
CA ALA A 28 -13.33 -6.61 1.37
C ALA A 28 -12.28 -5.69 0.76
N GLN A 29 -12.66 -4.43 0.57
CA GLN A 29 -11.89 -3.44 -0.12
C GLN A 29 -10.61 -3.34 0.70
N GLU A 30 -9.52 -3.93 0.21
CA GLU A 30 -8.27 -4.05 0.94
C GLU A 30 -7.80 -2.63 1.25
N GLN A 31 -8.14 -2.17 2.47
CA GLN A 31 -7.93 -0.80 2.86
C GLN A 31 -6.43 -0.62 2.98
N SER A 32 -5.88 0.22 2.10
CA SER A 32 -4.46 0.53 2.11
C SER A 32 -4.06 0.91 3.54
N PRO A 33 -2.99 0.30 4.10
CA PRO A 33 -2.52 0.68 5.43
C PRO A 33 -2.15 2.16 5.49
N PHE A 34 -1.86 2.76 4.33
CA PHE A 34 -1.57 4.19 4.17
C PHE A 34 -2.82 5.07 4.05
N ALA A 35 -4.03 4.57 4.29
CA ALA A 35 -5.26 5.36 4.23
C ALA A 35 -5.19 6.62 5.12
N ALA A 36 -4.60 6.49 6.32
CA ALA A 36 -4.45 7.58 7.29
C ALA A 36 -3.37 8.62 6.94
N VAL A 37 -2.50 8.34 5.96
CA VAL A 37 -1.47 9.29 5.51
C VAL A 37 -2.14 10.50 4.84
N PRO A 38 -1.77 11.76 5.12
CA PRO A 38 -2.31 12.89 4.38
C PRO A 38 -2.08 12.74 2.88
N PHE A 39 -3.09 13.04 2.09
CA PHE A 39 -2.92 13.15 0.64
C PHE A 39 -2.17 14.44 0.34
N LEU A 40 -0.96 14.34 -0.23
CA LEU A 40 -0.15 15.50 -0.62
C LEU A 40 0.50 15.26 -1.98
N GLU A 41 0.76 16.34 -2.73
CA GLU A 41 1.45 16.25 -4.01
C GLU A 41 2.87 15.69 -3.83
N PRO A 42 3.26 14.64 -4.57
CA PRO A 42 4.57 14.02 -4.43
C PRO A 42 5.70 14.82 -5.08
N GLN A 43 5.39 15.83 -5.88
CA GLN A 43 6.34 16.55 -6.72
C GLN A 43 7.53 17.16 -5.95
N PRO A 44 7.37 17.76 -4.75
CA PRO A 44 8.52 18.23 -3.98
C PRO A 44 9.47 17.10 -3.53
N LEU A 45 8.97 15.87 -3.30
CA LEU A 45 9.84 14.72 -3.03
C LEU A 45 10.57 14.29 -4.29
N GLN A 46 9.90 14.26 -5.43
CA GLN A 46 10.53 13.95 -6.71
C GLN A 46 11.66 14.93 -7.03
N GLU A 47 11.44 16.24 -6.79
CA GLU A 47 12.47 17.27 -6.93
C GLU A 47 13.66 17.05 -5.99
N LEU A 48 13.39 16.69 -4.73
CA LEU A 48 14.44 16.36 -3.75
C LEU A 48 15.26 15.14 -4.21
N ILE A 49 14.60 14.10 -4.71
CA ILE A 49 15.24 12.88 -5.24
C ILE A 49 15.94 13.15 -6.58
N ALA A 50 15.68 14.25 -7.28
CA ALA A 50 16.40 14.57 -8.52
C ALA A 50 17.76 15.25 -8.27
N LEU A 51 18.06 15.69 -7.04
CA LEU A 51 19.31 16.36 -6.70
C LEU A 51 20.51 15.41 -6.75
N ASP A 52 21.71 15.96 -6.87
CA ASP A 52 22.94 15.21 -6.65
C ASP A 52 23.02 14.67 -5.22
N ASP A 53 23.82 13.63 -4.99
CA ASP A 53 23.83 12.91 -3.71
C ASP A 53 24.21 13.78 -2.50
N GLY A 54 25.13 14.73 -2.69
CA GLY A 54 25.56 15.63 -1.63
C GLY A 54 24.46 16.63 -1.25
N GLU A 55 23.90 17.30 -2.26
CA GLU A 55 22.80 18.25 -2.09
C GLU A 55 21.52 17.56 -1.60
N PHE A 56 21.25 16.35 -2.07
CA PHE A 56 20.13 15.50 -1.66
C PHE A 56 20.17 15.25 -0.15
N LEU A 57 21.26 14.66 0.35
CA LEU A 57 21.37 14.36 1.78
C LEU A 57 21.37 15.63 2.64
N ARG A 58 22.06 16.68 2.16
CA ARG A 58 22.10 17.98 2.84
C ARG A 58 20.69 18.55 3.01
N ARG A 59 19.87 18.54 1.95
CA ARG A 59 18.50 19.06 2.03
C ARG A 59 17.56 18.13 2.78
N LEU A 60 17.68 16.81 2.59
CA LEU A 60 16.86 15.81 3.28
C LEU A 60 16.97 15.92 4.80
N PHE A 61 18.20 16.08 5.31
CA PHE A 61 18.47 16.17 6.74
C PHE A 61 18.52 17.61 7.28
N ASP A 62 18.31 18.63 6.44
CA ASP A 62 18.04 19.98 6.91
C ASP A 62 16.65 20.03 7.56
N ALA A 63 16.64 20.24 8.88
CA ALA A 63 15.42 20.29 9.69
C ALA A 63 14.42 21.39 9.25
N ARG A 64 14.87 22.38 8.46
CA ARG A 64 14.00 23.42 7.91
C ARG A 64 13.32 23.02 6.61
N GLN A 65 13.87 22.04 5.89
CA GLN A 65 13.48 21.73 4.51
C GLN A 65 13.05 20.26 4.38
N GLY A 66 13.99 19.32 4.45
CA GLY A 66 13.75 17.92 4.11
C GLY A 66 12.98 17.14 5.16
N SER A 67 13.32 17.28 6.45
CA SER A 67 12.60 16.56 7.51
C SER A 67 11.14 16.99 7.55
N ARG A 68 10.85 18.29 7.44
CA ARG A 68 9.49 18.83 7.35
C ARG A 68 8.73 18.41 6.09
N LEU A 69 9.44 18.12 5.00
CA LEU A 69 8.80 17.59 3.80
C LEU A 69 8.37 16.14 4.02
N VAL A 70 9.26 15.32 4.57
CA VAL A 70 8.97 13.91 4.91
C VAL A 70 7.90 13.83 6.00
N ASP A 71 7.98 14.62 7.06
CA ASP A 71 7.00 14.63 8.16
C ASP A 71 5.60 15.05 7.70
N ARG A 72 5.48 15.90 6.66
CA ARG A 72 4.18 16.23 6.08
C ARG A 72 3.58 15.06 5.31
N LEU A 73 4.43 14.36 4.54
CA LEU A 73 4.04 13.25 3.67
C LEU A 73 3.87 11.94 4.42
N PHE A 74 4.52 11.80 5.56
CA PHE A 74 4.45 10.65 6.44
C PHE A 74 4.75 11.08 7.88
N PRO A 75 3.75 11.65 8.59
CA PRO A 75 3.94 12.11 9.96
C PRO A 75 4.39 10.97 10.88
N ALA A 76 5.41 11.22 11.69
CA ALA A 76 5.94 10.25 12.66
C ALA A 76 4.89 9.81 13.69
N GLU A 77 3.84 10.61 13.88
CA GLU A 77 2.72 10.36 14.79
C GLU A 77 1.72 9.33 14.24
N LEU A 78 1.76 9.06 12.92
CA LEU A 78 0.87 8.09 12.31
C LEU A 78 1.32 6.68 12.67
N THR A 79 0.53 6.04 13.53
CA THR A 79 0.65 4.61 13.77
C THR A 79 -0.01 3.87 12.60
N ILE A 80 0.76 3.57 11.57
CA ILE A 80 0.29 2.74 10.45
C ILE A 80 0.52 1.28 10.80
N PHE A 81 -0.55 0.51 10.91
CA PHE A 81 -0.48 -0.91 11.18
C PHE A 81 -1.44 -1.70 10.29
N PRO A 82 -0.96 -2.75 9.59
CA PRO A 82 0.44 -3.17 9.49
C PRO A 82 1.22 -2.30 8.46
N LEU A 83 2.43 -1.86 8.83
CA LEU A 83 3.40 -1.36 7.85
C LEU A 83 4.02 -2.54 7.11
N SER A 84 4.19 -2.41 5.79
CA SER A 84 4.88 -3.45 5.03
C SER A 84 6.36 -3.53 5.46
N HIS A 85 6.90 -4.75 5.54
CA HIS A 85 8.31 -4.96 5.90
C HIS A 85 9.28 -4.24 4.96
N GLY A 86 8.94 -4.15 3.67
CA GLY A 86 9.75 -3.43 2.69
C GLY A 86 9.88 -1.95 3.03
N PHE A 87 8.74 -1.27 3.24
CA PHE A 87 8.71 0.15 3.57
C PHE A 87 9.40 0.45 4.91
N ALA A 88 9.06 -0.31 5.96
CA ALA A 88 9.66 -0.12 7.28
C ALA A 88 11.17 -0.37 7.26
N GLY A 89 11.62 -1.37 6.50
CA GLY A 89 13.04 -1.65 6.29
C GLY A 89 13.76 -0.53 5.54
N ALA A 90 13.16 0.02 4.49
CA ALA A 90 13.73 1.15 3.75
C ALA A 90 13.83 2.42 4.61
N GLN A 91 12.78 2.72 5.39
CA GLN A 91 12.78 3.84 6.33
C GLN A 91 13.91 3.71 7.34
N ASP A 92 13.98 2.57 8.03
CA ASP A 92 15.01 2.30 9.03
C ASP A 92 16.43 2.33 8.42
N ALA A 93 16.60 1.77 7.22
CA ALA A 93 17.85 1.83 6.47
C ALA A 93 18.29 3.29 6.19
N CYS A 94 17.38 4.16 5.75
CA CYS A 94 17.70 5.57 5.52
C CYS A 94 18.12 6.27 6.82
N LEU A 95 17.35 6.09 7.89
CA LEU A 95 17.61 6.76 9.17
C LEU A 95 18.92 6.31 9.81
N ARG A 96 19.24 5.01 9.73
CA ARG A 96 20.46 4.45 10.31
C ARG A 96 21.70 4.71 9.46
N MET A 97 21.63 4.47 8.15
CA MET A 97 22.81 4.52 7.29
C MET A 97 23.07 5.91 6.70
N ARG A 98 22.01 6.71 6.52
CA ARG A 98 22.08 8.06 5.92
C ARG A 98 22.85 8.11 4.58
N THR A 99 22.79 7.04 3.81
CA THR A 99 23.38 6.99 2.47
C THR A 99 22.35 7.48 1.43
N PRO A 100 22.80 8.06 0.30
CA PRO A 100 21.88 8.54 -0.73
C PRO A 100 20.97 7.41 -1.22
N GLN A 101 21.54 6.23 -1.48
CA GLN A 101 20.80 5.07 -1.98
C GLN A 101 19.68 4.63 -1.02
N ALA A 102 19.98 4.44 0.27
CA ALA A 102 18.99 4.00 1.24
C ALA A 102 17.85 5.01 1.39
N CYS A 103 18.18 6.30 1.41
CA CYS A 103 17.19 7.35 1.53
C CYS A 103 16.36 7.54 0.26
N ARG A 104 16.95 7.43 -0.93
CA ARG A 104 16.17 7.48 -2.18
C ARG A 104 15.19 6.32 -2.28
N LEU A 105 15.58 5.11 -1.88
CA LEU A 105 14.65 3.97 -1.85
C LEU A 105 13.43 4.28 -0.96
N TYR A 106 13.67 4.72 0.27
CA TYR A 106 12.59 5.12 1.17
C TYR A 106 11.69 6.22 0.60
N LEU A 107 12.28 7.29 0.04
CA LEU A 107 11.50 8.40 -0.51
C LEU A 107 10.76 8.01 -1.81
N HIS A 108 11.29 7.08 -2.60
CA HIS A 108 10.59 6.52 -3.76
C HIS A 108 9.33 5.75 -3.34
N ASP A 109 9.40 4.98 -2.26
CA ASP A 109 8.21 4.31 -1.72
C ASP A 109 7.16 5.35 -1.28
N LEU A 110 7.58 6.43 -0.62
CA LEU A 110 6.68 7.53 -0.24
C LEU A 110 6.03 8.21 -1.45
N VAL A 111 6.78 8.44 -2.53
CA VAL A 111 6.24 8.98 -3.77
C VAL A 111 5.17 8.05 -4.34
N THR A 112 5.47 6.76 -4.44
CA THR A 112 4.55 5.74 -4.98
C THR A 112 3.24 5.69 -4.17
N ILE A 113 3.34 5.66 -2.84
CA ILE A 113 2.18 5.68 -1.94
C ILE A 113 1.32 6.93 -2.18
N ASN A 114 1.92 8.11 -2.33
CA ASN A 114 1.16 9.35 -2.54
C ASN A 114 0.56 9.43 -3.95
N GLU A 115 1.23 8.89 -4.97
CA GLU A 115 0.71 8.80 -6.34
C GLU A 115 -0.51 7.88 -6.43
N ASP A 116 -0.45 6.70 -5.80
CA ASP A 116 -1.58 5.76 -5.75
C ASP A 116 -2.81 6.42 -5.11
N LYS A 117 -2.60 7.14 -4.00
CA LYS A 117 -3.67 7.90 -3.34
C LYS A 117 -4.20 9.04 -4.21
N LEU A 118 -3.33 9.69 -4.99
CA LEU A 118 -3.73 10.72 -5.94
C LEU A 118 -4.64 10.17 -7.03
N GLN A 119 -4.28 9.03 -7.59
CA GLN A 119 -5.05 8.35 -8.61
C GLN A 119 -6.40 7.88 -8.06
N GLN A 120 -6.43 7.26 -6.89
CA GLN A 120 -7.66 6.83 -6.22
C GLN A 120 -8.62 8.01 -6.00
N ASN A 121 -8.12 9.14 -5.48
CA ASN A 121 -8.95 10.33 -5.28
C ASN A 121 -9.47 10.91 -6.60
N ARG A 122 -8.65 10.93 -7.67
CA ARG A 122 -9.11 11.37 -9.00
C ARG A 122 -10.23 10.49 -9.55
N VAL A 123 -10.09 9.17 -9.46
CA VAL A 123 -11.13 8.22 -9.91
C VAL A 123 -12.41 8.40 -9.11
N LEU A 124 -12.33 8.56 -7.78
CA LEU A 124 -13.51 8.84 -6.94
C LEU A 124 -14.17 10.18 -7.27
N SER A 125 -13.38 11.18 -7.65
CA SER A 125 -13.87 12.51 -8.02
C SER A 125 -14.50 12.56 -9.41
N ASN A 126 -14.07 11.68 -10.33
CA ASN A 126 -14.62 11.55 -11.68
C ASN A 126 -14.48 10.10 -12.18
N PRO A 127 -15.47 9.23 -11.90
CA PRO A 127 -15.40 7.80 -12.23
C PRO A 127 -15.45 7.50 -13.73
N PHE A 128 -15.69 8.51 -14.57
CA PHE A 128 -15.72 8.39 -16.02
C PHE A 128 -14.48 8.98 -16.72
N ALA A 129 -13.47 9.42 -15.96
CA ALA A 129 -12.21 9.88 -16.54
C ALA A 129 -11.44 8.69 -17.16
N PRO A 130 -10.93 8.80 -18.40
CA PRO A 130 -10.17 7.72 -19.02
C PRO A 130 -8.85 7.47 -18.27
N ALA A 131 -8.53 6.20 -18.03
CA ALA A 131 -7.21 5.80 -17.53
C ALA A 131 -6.14 6.17 -18.58
N ARG A 132 -5.07 6.85 -18.14
CA ARG A 132 -3.93 7.23 -19.01
C ARG A 132 -2.91 6.11 -19.10
#